data_AF-A0A932NJ71-F1
#
_entry.id   AF-A0A932NJ71-F1
#
_cell.length_a   1.000
_cell.length_b   1.000
_cell.length_c   1.000
_cell.angle_alpha   90.00
_cell.angle_beta   90.00
_cell.angle_gamma   90.00
#
_symmetry.space_group_name_H-M   'P 1'
#
loop_
_entity.id
_entity.type
_entity.pdbx_description
1 polymer ?
#
loop_
_entity_poly.entity_id
_entity_poly.type
_entity_poly.pdbx_seq_one_letter_code
_entity_poly.pdbx_strand_id
1 'polypeptide(L)'
;MQRLEPTRGLAFKIWWAFVWRAVLGALAAGVLAGMVIGLFTTAMNIQDNSALSGLISIIGMVIGVAVSAEVMYRLLKKKFKGFEIALIKNE
;
A
#
# COMPACT_ATOMS: atom_id res chain seq x y z
N MET A 1 -23.58 -9.83 17.57
CA MET A 1 -22.28 -9.14 17.38
C MET A 1 -22.18 -8.07 18.45
N GLN A 2 -21.14 -8.07 19.28
CA GLN A 2 -20.93 -7.01 20.28
C GLN A 2 -20.04 -5.93 19.66
N ARG A 3 -20.49 -4.67 19.71
CA ARG A 3 -19.68 -3.54 19.25
C ARG A 3 -18.51 -3.36 20.22
N LEU A 4 -17.30 -3.52 19.72
CA LEU A 4 -16.08 -3.27 20.50
C LEU A 4 -15.68 -1.80 20.35
N GLU A 5 -15.38 -1.15 21.47
CA GLU A 5 -14.82 0.20 21.43
C GLU A 5 -13.35 0.15 20.98
N PRO A 6 -12.91 1.08 20.13
CA PRO A 6 -11.52 1.17 19.71
C PRO A 6 -10.63 1.56 20.90
N THR A 7 -9.86 0.60 21.40
CA THR A 7 -8.81 0.85 22.40
C THR A 7 -7.48 1.13 21.71
N ARG A 8 -6.55 1.80 22.41
CA ARG A 8 -5.19 2.06 21.91
C ARG A 8 -4.47 0.78 21.47
N GLY A 9 -4.67 -0.32 22.22
CA GLY A 9 -4.08 -1.62 21.90
C GLY A 9 -4.66 -2.25 20.62
N LEU A 10 -5.97 -2.14 20.41
CA LEU A 10 -6.61 -2.59 19.18
C LEU A 10 -6.18 -1.73 17.98
N ALA A 11 -6.16 -0.41 18.15
CA ALA A 11 -5.70 0.53 17.13
C ALA A 11 -4.26 0.23 16.70
N PHE A 12 -3.34 0.00 17.66
CA PHE A 12 -1.95 -0.35 17.35
C PHE A 12 -1.82 -1.68 16.61
N LYS A 13 -2.60 -2.70 16.97
CA LYS A 13 -2.62 -4.00 16.25
C LYS A 13 -3.08 -3.85 14.80
N ILE A 14 -4.11 -3.04 14.56
CA ILE A 14 -4.64 -2.75 13.22
C ILE A 14 -3.61 -1.96 12.42
N TRP A 15 -3.07 -0.89 13.00
CA TRP A 15 -2.05 -0.04 12.38
C TRP A 15 -0.80 -0.84 12.00
N TRP A 16 -0.27 -1.64 12.93
CA TRP A 16 0.90 -2.47 12.63
C TRP A 16 0.62 -3.47 11.52
N ALA A 17 -0.56 -4.10 11.53
CA ALA A 17 -0.96 -5.02 10.48
C ALA A 17 -1.06 -4.34 9.10
N PHE A 18 -1.43 -3.06 9.06
CA PHE A 18 -1.47 -2.27 7.85
C PHE A 18 -0.06 -1.88 7.39
N VAL A 19 0.73 -1.26 8.27
CA VAL A 19 2.03 -0.67 7.94
C VAL A 19 2.98 -1.68 7.32
N TRP A 20 3.23 -2.83 7.96
CA TRP A 20 4.23 -3.75 7.41
C TRP A 20 3.81 -4.32 6.05
N ARG A 21 2.51 -4.58 5.85
CA ARG A 21 1.98 -5.11 4.58
C ARG A 21 2.03 -4.06 3.48
N ALA A 22 1.67 -2.81 3.80
CA ALA A 22 1.75 -1.70 2.86
C ALA A 22 3.20 -1.42 2.47
N VAL A 23 4.13 -1.40 3.43
CA VAL A 23 5.56 -1.22 3.18
C VAL A 23 6.11 -2.35 2.30
N LEU A 24 5.85 -3.62 2.64
CA LEU A 24 6.33 -4.73 1.81
C LEU A 24 5.71 -4.73 0.41
N GLY A 25 4.42 -4.42 0.30
CA GLY A 25 3.74 -4.32 -1.00
C GLY A 25 4.31 -3.18 -1.84
N ALA A 26 4.57 -2.02 -1.25
CA ALA A 26 5.09 -0.85 -1.94
C ALA A 26 6.54 -1.05 -2.36
N LEU A 27 7.36 -1.69 -1.51
CA LEU A 27 8.72 -2.09 -1.88
C LEU A 27 8.72 -3.09 -3.03
N ALA A 28 7.91 -4.15 -2.97
CA ALA A 28 7.83 -5.14 -4.03
C ALA A 28 7.36 -4.51 -5.36
N ALA A 29 6.29 -3.71 -5.33
CA ALA A 29 5.77 -3.05 -6.51
C ALA A 29 6.73 -1.99 -7.06
N GLY A 30 7.40 -1.24 -6.18
CA GLY A 30 8.41 -0.24 -6.56
C GLY A 30 9.64 -0.88 -7.22
N VAL A 31 10.10 -2.02 -6.71
CA VAL A 31 11.19 -2.79 -7.31
C VAL A 31 10.81 -3.29 -8.71
N LEU A 32 9.60 -3.84 -8.88
CA LEU A 32 9.10 -4.29 -10.17
C LEU A 32 8.98 -3.12 -11.16
N ALA A 33 8.38 -2.00 -10.74
CA ALA A 33 8.26 -0.81 -11.58
C ALA A 33 9.63 -0.24 -11.96
N GLY A 34 10.56 -0.16 -11.00
CA GLY A 34 11.92 0.32 -11.22
C GLY A 34 12.71 -0.57 -12.20
N MET A 35 12.57 -1.89 -12.11
CA MET A 35 13.18 -2.81 -13.08
C MET A 35 12.63 -2.58 -14.49
N VAL A 36 11.31 -2.47 -14.63
CA VAL A 36 10.67 -2.22 -15.95
C VAL A 36 11.16 -0.89 -16.52
N ILE A 37 11.09 0.19 -15.74
CA ILE A 37 11.53 1.52 -16.17
C ILE A 37 13.02 1.50 -16.56
N GLY A 38 13.88 0.90 -15.73
CA GLY A 38 15.32 0.80 -15.98
C GLY A 38 15.63 0.08 -17.30
N LEU A 39 14.96 -1.06 -17.56
CA LEU A 39 15.12 -1.79 -18.82
C LEU A 39 14.71 -0.94 -20.03
N PHE A 40 13.59 -0.23 -19.96
CA PHE A 40 13.13 0.65 -21.03
C PHE A 40 14.09 1.81 -21.28
N THR A 41 14.58 2.47 -20.22
CA THR A 41 15.50 3.61 -20.35
C THR A 41 16.83 3.20 -20.97
N THR A 42 17.35 2.02 -20.61
CA THR A 42 18.58 1.48 -21.19
C THR A 42 18.38 1.06 -22.66
N ALA A 43 17.24 0.43 -22.98
CA ALA A 43 16.94 0.00 -24.35
C ALA A 43 16.76 1.17 -25.33
N MET A 44 16.22 2.30 -24.87
CA MET A 44 15.95 3.48 -25.71
C MET A 44 17.07 4.53 -25.66
N ASN A 45 18.17 4.26 -24.95
CA ASN A 45 19.31 5.17 -24.77
C ASN A 45 18.91 6.59 -24.30
N ILE A 46 17.89 6.67 -23.44
CA ILE A 46 17.35 7.94 -22.96
C ILE A 46 18.31 8.48 -21.90
N GLN A 47 19.00 9.58 -22.20
CA GLN A 47 19.93 10.25 -21.30
C GLN A 47 19.30 11.39 -20.50
N ASP A 48 18.08 11.82 -20.84
CA ASP A 48 17.44 12.95 -20.21
C ASP A 48 16.79 12.57 -18.86
N ASN A 49 17.61 12.60 -17.81
CA ASN A 49 17.25 12.19 -16.46
C ASN A 49 16.19 13.10 -15.81
N SER A 50 16.04 14.34 -16.29
CA SER A 50 15.21 15.36 -15.64
C SER A 50 13.73 15.04 -15.76
N ALA A 51 13.24 14.79 -16.98
CA ALA A 51 11.84 14.45 -17.25
C ALA A 51 11.45 13.05 -16.72
N LEU A 52 12.38 12.09 -16.76
CA LEU A 52 12.17 10.75 -16.22
C LEU A 52 11.98 10.76 -14.70
N SER A 53 12.70 11.61 -13.98
CA SER A 53 12.62 11.68 -12.51
C SER A 53 11.22 12.05 -12.01
N GLY A 54 10.55 12.99 -12.68
CA GLY A 54 9.18 13.41 -12.36
C GLY A 54 8.18 12.29 -12.63
N LEU A 55 8.29 11.61 -13.78
CA LEU A 55 7.43 10.48 -14.12
C LEU A 55 7.59 9.31 -13.14
N ILE A 56 8.83 8.97 -12.77
CA ILE A 56 9.13 7.92 -11.78
C ILE A 56 8.49 8.26 -10.43
N SER A 57 8.57 9.52 -10.00
CA SER A 57 7.97 9.96 -8.73
C SER A 57 6.44 9.81 -8.74
N ILE A 58 5.78 10.22 -9.83
CA ILE A 58 4.33 10.08 -9.99
C ILE A 58 3.92 8.60 -10.00
N ILE A 59 4.64 7.76 -10.75
CA ILE A 59 4.40 6.31 -10.79
C ILE A 59 4.55 5.71 -9.39
N GLY A 60 5.61 6.06 -8.66
CA GLY A 60 5.84 5.62 -7.29
C GLY A 60 4.71 6.03 -6.34
N MET A 61 4.19 7.26 -6.47
CA MET A 61 3.06 7.73 -5.69
C MET A 61 1.79 6.93 -6.00
N VAL A 62 1.46 6.71 -7.27
CA VAL A 62 0.30 5.92 -7.69
C VAL A 62 0.38 4.49 -7.18
N ILE A 63 1.55 3.87 -7.28
CA ILE A 63 1.81 2.53 -6.74
C ILE A 63 1.59 2.51 -5.22
N GLY A 64 2.17 3.48 -4.50
CA GLY A 64 2.03 3.58 -3.05
C GLY A 64 0.56 3.68 -2.62
N VAL A 65 -0.21 4.54 -3.28
CA VAL A 65 -1.66 4.70 -3.02
C VAL A 65 -2.41 3.40 -3.32
N ALA A 66 -2.22 2.81 -4.49
CA ALA A 66 -2.91 1.59 -4.90
C ALA A 66 -2.62 0.41 -3.96
N VAL A 67 -1.34 0.20 -3.61
CA VAL A 67 -0.95 -0.85 -2.66
C VAL A 67 -1.57 -0.59 -1.29
N SER A 68 -1.54 0.65 -0.81
CA SER A 68 -2.10 0.98 0.50
C SER A 68 -3.61 0.71 0.56
N ALA A 69 -4.34 1.04 -0.50
CA ALA A 69 -5.77 0.79 -0.60
C ALA A 69 -6.09 -0.71 -0.63
N GLU A 70 -5.34 -1.49 -1.40
CA GLU A 70 -5.48 -2.95 -1.47
C GLU A 70 -5.18 -3.61 -0.12
N VAL A 71 -4.13 -3.16 0.56
CA VAL A 71 -3.80 -3.65 1.91
C VAL A 71 -4.91 -3.32 2.89
N MET A 72 -5.46 -2.11 2.86
CA MET A 72 -6.60 -1.72 3.71
C MET A 72 -7.82 -2.62 3.45
N TYR A 73 -8.17 -2.84 2.18
CA TYR A 73 -9.29 -3.70 1.80
C TYR A 73 -9.14 -5.13 2.34
N ARG A 74 -7.93 -5.71 2.22
CA ARG A 74 -7.63 -7.03 2.78
C ARG A 74 -7.68 -7.04 4.31
N LEU A 75 -7.30 -5.93 4.95
CA LEU A 75 -7.34 -5.78 6.39
C LEU A 75 -8.76 -5.74 6.94
N LEU A 76 -9.69 -5.09 6.22
CA LEU A 76 -11.11 -5.08 6.54
C LEU A 76 -11.73 -6.49 6.47
N LYS A 77 -11.24 -7.36 5.58
CA LYS A 77 -11.67 -8.76 5.47
C LYS A 77 -11.00 -9.70 6.47
N LYS A 78 -10.01 -9.23 7.22
CA LYS A 78 -9.19 -10.08 8.08
C LYS A 78 -9.87 -10.32 9.42
N LYS A 79 -9.88 -11.60 9.85
CA LYS A 79 -10.23 -11.98 11.22
C LYS A 79 -9.00 -11.84 12.12
N PHE A 80 -9.08 -10.94 13.11
CA PHE A 80 -8.05 -10.80 14.13
C PHE A 80 -8.34 -11.74 15.31
N LYS A 81 -7.31 -12.04 16.10
CA LYS A 81 -7.49 -12.83 17.32
C LYS A 81 -8.29 -11.99 18.34
N GLY A 82 -9.58 -12.27 18.44
CA GLY A 82 -10.51 -11.63 19.38
C GLY A 82 -11.43 -10.56 18.79
N PHE A 83 -11.31 -10.20 17.50
CA PHE A 83 -12.22 -9.26 16.83
C PHE A 83 -12.11 -9.34 15.30
N GLU A 84 -13.06 -8.76 14.59
CA GLU A 84 -12.99 -8.48 13.16
C GLU A 84 -13.50 -7.05 12.89
N ILE A 85 -13.06 -6.45 11.78
CA ILE A 85 -13.49 -5.09 11.42
C ILE A 85 -14.74 -5.22 10.54
N ALA A 86 -15.86 -4.71 11.03
CA ALA A 86 -17.12 -4.70 10.31
C ALA A 86 -17.53 -3.26 9.98
N LEU A 87 -17.96 -3.03 8.74
CA LEU A 87 -18.63 -1.79 8.33
C LEU A 87 -20.11 -1.94 8.65
N ILE A 88 -20.64 -1.08 9.51
CA ILE A 88 -22.07 -1.03 9.84
C ILE A 88 -22.66 0.14 9.05
N LYS A 89 -23.68 -0.13 8.24
CA LYS A 89 -24.42 0.91 7.53
C LYS A 89 -25.21 1.72 8.56
N ASN A 90 -24.97 3.03 8.60
CA ASN A 90 -25.85 3.96 9.29
C ASN A 90 -26.99 4.35 8.33
N GLU A 91 -28.20 4.52 8.86
CA GLU A 91 -29.38 4.99 8.11
C GLU A 91 -29.20 6.42 7.58
#